data_AF-A0A1W1I2P6-F1
#
_entry.id   AF-A0A1W1I2P6-F1
#
_cell.length_a   1.000
_cell.length_b   1.000
_cell.length_c   1.000
_cell.angle_alpha   90.00
_cell.angle_beta   90.00
_cell.angle_gamma   90.00
#
_symmetry.space_group_name_H-M   'P 1'
#
loop_
_entity.id
_entity.type
_entity.pdbx_description
1 polymer ?
#
loop_
_entity_poly.entity_id
_entity_poly.type
_entity_poly.pdbx_seq_one_letter_code
_entity_poly.pdbx_strand_id
1 'polypeptide(L)' 'MYFHRNALQGLSFQDLDDGSEVLFNVEKGRKGPQATAVHPMPAMPR' A
#
# COMPACT_ATOMS: atom_id res chain seq x y z
N MET A 1 3.26 -11.07 -0.73
CA MET A 1 2.42 -10.19 0.11
C MET A 1 1.33 -9.59 -0.77
N TYR A 2 0.12 -9.38 -0.25
CA TYR A 2 -1.05 -8.92 -1.04
C TYR A 2 -1.78 -7.78 -0.32
N PHE A 3 -2.43 -6.88 -1.06
CA PHE A 3 -3.39 -5.91 -0.53
C PHE A 3 -4.65 -5.86 -1.41
N HIS A 4 -5.79 -5.55 -0.80
CA HIS A 4 -7.04 -5.27 -1.53
C HIS A 4 -7.14 -3.76 -1.79
N ARG A 5 -7.76 -3.33 -2.90
CA ARG A 5 -7.92 -1.90 -3.24
C ARG A 5 -8.52 -1.03 -2.12
N ASN A 6 -9.31 -1.62 -1.24
CA ASN A 6 -9.91 -0.93 -0.08
C ASN A 6 -8.88 -0.55 1.00
N ALA A 7 -7.66 -1.09 0.93
CA ALA A 7 -6.58 -0.73 1.84
C ALA A 7 -5.90 0.59 1.44
N LEU A 8 -6.17 1.12 0.25
CA LEU A 8 -5.61 2.38 -0.22
C LEU A 8 -6.18 3.57 0.57
N GLN A 9 -5.30 4.47 1.01
CA GLN A 9 -5.67 5.64 1.81
C GLN A 9 -5.02 6.90 1.25
N GLY A 10 -5.83 7.79 0.66
CA GLY A 10 -5.34 9.02 0.02
C GLY A 10 -4.76 8.80 -1.39
N LEU A 11 -4.99 7.62 -1.98
CA LEU A 11 -4.67 7.31 -3.38
C LEU A 11 -5.73 6.38 -3.98
N SER A 12 -5.84 6.40 -5.30
CA SER A 12 -6.61 5.47 -6.11
C SER A 12 -5.70 4.36 -6.66
N PHE A 13 -6.28 3.24 -7.08
CA PHE A 13 -5.49 2.16 -7.68
C PHE A 13 -4.83 2.59 -9.01
N GLN A 14 -5.40 3.57 -9.72
CA GLN A 14 -4.83 4.14 -10.94
C GLN A 14 -3.58 5.00 -10.67
N ASP A 15 -3.32 5.40 -9.42
CA ASP A 15 -2.15 6.20 -9.04
C ASP A 15 -0.92 5.31 -8.72
N LEU A 16 -1.07 3.98 -8.81
CA LEU A 16 -0.02 3.01 -8.54
C LEU A 16 0.45 2.37 -9.84
N ASP A 17 1.77 2.32 -9.99
CA ASP A 17 2.48 1.63 -11.06
C ASP A 17 3.38 0.54 -10.47
N ASP A 18 3.84 -0.36 -11.34
CA ASP A 18 4.88 -1.32 -10.96
C ASP A 18 6.15 -0.57 -10.53
N GLY A 19 6.59 -0.85 -9.30
CA GLY A 19 7.75 -0.18 -8.69
C GLY A 19 7.43 1.05 -7.85
N SER A 20 6.16 1.45 -7.70
CA SER A 20 5.78 2.53 -6.78
C SER A 20 6.18 2.22 -5.34
N GLU A 21 6.86 3.17 -4.70
CA GLU A 21 7.16 3.11 -3.27
C GLU A 21 5.93 3.48 -2.44
N VAL A 22 5.62 2.66 -1.45
CA VAL A 22 4.46 2.83 -0.57
C VAL A 22 4.81 2.48 0.87
N LEU A 23 4.07 3.09 1.80
CA LEU A 23 4.07 2.72 3.21
C LEU A 23 2.80 1.92 3.50
N PHE A 24 2.92 0.87 4.30
CA PHE A 24 1.79 0.05 4.72
C PHE A 24 2.07 -0.66 6.04
N ASN A 25 1.00 -1.11 6.69
CA ASN A 25 1.07 -2.01 7.83
C ASN A 25 0.99 -3.47 7.38
N VAL A 26 1.67 -4.37 8.08
CA VAL A 26 1.61 -5.82 7.82
C VAL A 26 0.71 -6.48 8.86
N GLU A 27 -0.33 -7.18 8.42
CA GLU A 27 -1.24 -7.90 9.31
C GLU A 27 -1.47 -9.35 8.85
N LYS A 28 -1.86 -10.24 9.78
CA LYS A 28 -2.21 -11.62 9.45
C LYS A 28 -3.58 -11.69 8.78
N GLY A 29 -3.63 -12.06 7.50
CA GLY A 29 -4.86 -12.25 6.73
C GLY A 29 -5.25 -13.71 6.52
N ARG A 30 -6.43 -13.94 5.92
CA ARG A 30 -6.96 -15.28 5.62
C ARG A 30 -6.10 -16.08 4.63
N LYS A 31 -5.28 -15.39 3.81
CA LYS A 31 -4.38 -15.97 2.79
C LYS A 31 -2.90 -15.75 3.12
N GLY A 32 -2.58 -15.53 4.39
CA GLY A 32 -1.24 -15.13 4.84
C GLY A 32 -1.12 -13.61 5.07
N PRO A 33 0.11 -13.08 5.22
CA PRO A 33 0.34 -11.66 5.49
C PRO A 33 -0.26 -10.75 4.40
N GLN A 34 -0.98 -9.73 4.84
CA GLN A 34 -1.60 -8.71 3.98
C GLN A 34 -1.12 -7.31 4.35
N ALA A 35 -1.10 -6.43 3.34
CA ALA A 35 -0.87 -5.01 3.54
C ALA A 35 -2.20 -4.30 3.88
N THR A 36 -2.20 -3.51 4.95
CA THR A 36 -3.30 -2.64 5.36
C THR A 36 -2.81 -1.19 5.43
N ALA A 37 -3.73 -0.22 5.36
CA ALA A 37 -3.42 1.22 5.39
C ALA A 37 -2.27 1.58 4.43
N VAL A 38 -2.48 1.36 3.13
CA VAL A 38 -1.49 1.63 2.09
C VAL A 38 -1.52 3.12 1.75
N HIS A 39 -0.37 3.77 1.85
CA HIS A 39 -0.15 5.20 1.61
C HIS A 39 0.97 5.42 0.59
N PRO A 40 0.99 6.57 -0.11
CA PRO A 40 2.13 6.94 -0.94
C PRO A 40 3.35 7.11 -0.05
N MET A 41 4.53 6.72 -0.54
CA MET A 41 5.77 7.08 0.15
C MET A 41 5.91 8.61 0.14
N PRO A 42 6.08 9.28 1.29
CA PRO A 42 6.34 10.70 1.31
C PRO A 42 7.64 10.98 0.58
N ALA A 43 7.60 11.92 -0.37
CA ALA A 43 8.81 12.40 -1.03
C ALA A 43 9.76 12.93 0.05
N MET A 44 10.92 12.29 0.20
CA MET A 44 11.96 12.85 1.05
C MET A 44 12.40 14.19 0.44
N PRO A 45 12.32 15.31 1.18
CA PRO A 45 12.89 16.56 0.68
C PRO A 45 14.39 16.37 0.48
N ARG A 46 14.87 16.69 -0.72
CA ARG A 46 16.29 16.60 -1.11
C ARG A 46 17.13 17.68 -0.45
#